data_AF-A0A1I8HSR5-F1
#
_entry.id   AF-A0A1I8HSR5-F1
#
_cell.length_a   1.000
_cell.length_b   1.000
_cell.length_c   1.000
_cell.angle_alpha   90.00
_cell.angle_beta   90.00
_cell.angle_gamma   90.00
#
_symmetry.space_group_name_H-M   'P 1'
#
loop_
_entity.id
_entity.type
_entity.pdbx_description
1 polymer ?
#
loop_
_entity_poly.entity_id
_entity_poly.type
_entity_poly.pdbx_seq_one_letter_code
_entity_poly.pdbx_strand_id
1 'polypeptide(L)'
;MSESPSVAPLVGDIGSITQSMLDRWGLFSLLDAELLNRVAFAFVYGANGNEAVLVTGDDCVYCIGNGTAGPGIISEAHLNVPGGLSVQLDALCGCRVVELASGSGPHLLALTDSGDLYTWGSNSHCQLGNGNTNQLLQPTLSSLLKVCSIACGASHSLALTQDGEVYAWGCNNCGQVGSGTTVNQPSPRRLAGPLTNRRIRRVGACQSASFAVSVAGEVFSWGCNKHGQLGIGGASGANQNVPVRLTSLERRFIDSLACGQSHTGLVLAWGLCRGQPVSAPIVTRFLSVNDVFACMSHPPVTCKRLDFKPNYTVSIAQSIQLAFNDSATSDVTFQVDGKLIHAHKSILRIRCDHFRTMFNENWNQTQSAGVIAIRDFSYPVYWAFLEFLYTDNVNLSPEEAISLLDLANCYCEAPLKAHCERLIKNSITIDNAMMLYLAAVKFSASELQKFCFEFAIHHLTRVVSTEAFDELDEATLRSFLRQAAAAGAFKY
;
A
#
# COMPACT_ATOMS: atom_id res chain seq x y z
N MET A 1 -19.82 -38.34 22.52
CA MET A 1 -18.62 -37.63 22.98
C MET A 1 -17.89 -37.18 21.73
N SER A 2 -18.08 -35.93 21.34
CA SER A 2 -17.51 -35.35 20.12
C SER A 2 -16.85 -34.03 20.51
N GLU A 3 -15.59 -33.93 20.14
CA GLU A 3 -14.60 -32.94 20.55
C GLU A 3 -15.01 -31.51 20.20
N SER A 4 -14.72 -30.59 21.13
CA SER A 4 -14.70 -29.15 20.91
C SER A 4 -13.52 -28.78 20.00
N PRO A 5 -13.70 -27.98 18.93
CA PRO A 5 -12.56 -27.47 18.20
C PRO A 5 -11.88 -26.38 19.02
N SER A 6 -10.65 -26.63 19.46
CA SER A 6 -9.76 -25.62 20.02
C SER A 6 -9.35 -24.64 18.92
N VAL A 7 -9.86 -23.41 18.95
CA VAL A 7 -9.35 -22.33 18.10
C VAL A 7 -8.33 -21.54 18.92
N ALA A 8 -7.07 -21.65 18.52
CA ALA A 8 -5.93 -20.93 19.09
C ALA A 8 -6.13 -19.41 19.03
N PRO A 9 -5.53 -18.63 19.96
CA PRO A 9 -5.66 -17.18 19.95
C PRO A 9 -4.92 -16.60 18.74
N LEU A 10 -5.67 -16.01 17.80
CA LEU A 10 -5.11 -15.14 16.78
C LEU A 10 -4.66 -13.83 17.46
N VAL A 11 -3.47 -13.85 18.04
CA VAL A 11 -2.70 -12.65 18.33
C VAL A 11 -2.19 -12.13 16.99
N GLY A 12 -2.99 -11.29 16.33
CA GLY A 12 -2.61 -10.59 15.11
C GLY A 12 -2.51 -9.11 15.41
N ASP A 13 -1.29 -8.63 15.64
CA ASP A 13 -0.96 -7.20 15.58
C ASP A 13 -1.48 -6.63 14.25
N ILE A 14 -2.38 -5.65 14.33
CA ILE A 14 -3.04 -5.05 13.17
C ILE A 14 -2.08 -4.02 12.57
N GLY A 15 -1.18 -4.47 11.70
CA GLY A 15 -0.14 -3.62 11.13
C GLY A 15 0.36 -4.05 9.76
N SER A 16 -0.47 -3.95 8.72
CA SER A 16 -0.03 -3.72 7.32
C SER A 16 -1.24 -3.54 6.39
N ILE A 17 -1.22 -2.50 5.55
CA ILE A 17 -2.14 -2.34 4.40
C ILE A 17 -1.46 -2.99 3.20
N THR A 18 -2.09 -3.99 2.58
CA THR A 18 -1.55 -4.69 1.39
C THR A 18 -1.88 -3.93 0.09
N GLN A 19 -1.17 -4.20 -1.01
CA GLN A 19 -1.53 -3.71 -2.37
C GLN A 19 -3.00 -3.98 -2.69
N SER A 20 -3.51 -5.15 -2.28
CA SER A 20 -4.92 -5.53 -2.42
C SER A 20 -5.90 -4.66 -1.61
N MET A 21 -5.43 -3.94 -0.59
CA MET A 21 -6.23 -2.93 0.11
C MET A 21 -6.24 -1.59 -0.63
N LEU A 22 -5.14 -1.20 -1.29
CA LEU A 22 -5.06 0.00 -2.14
C LEU A 22 -5.93 -0.16 -3.40
N ASP A 23 -5.98 -1.36 -3.99
CA ASP A 23 -6.85 -1.68 -5.12
C ASP A 23 -8.35 -1.54 -4.80
N ARG A 24 -8.74 -1.47 -3.50
CA ARG A 24 -10.14 -1.23 -3.10
C ARG A 24 -10.57 0.23 -3.29
N TRP A 25 -9.63 1.14 -3.43
CA TRP A 25 -9.89 2.55 -3.71
C TRP A 25 -9.27 2.89 -5.07
N GLY A 26 -10.11 2.95 -6.11
CA GLY A 26 -9.68 3.25 -7.48
C GLY A 26 -8.94 4.59 -7.66
N LEU A 27 -8.91 5.43 -6.63
CA LEU A 27 -8.10 6.64 -6.56
C LEU A 27 -6.58 6.35 -6.60
N PHE A 28 -6.11 5.30 -5.90
CA PHE A 28 -4.66 5.03 -5.83
C PHE A 28 -4.11 4.33 -7.07
N SER A 29 -4.96 3.64 -7.84
CA SER A 29 -4.57 3.02 -9.12
C SER A 29 -4.28 4.04 -10.23
N LEU A 30 -4.64 5.31 -10.01
CA LEU A 30 -4.43 6.41 -10.96
C LEU A 30 -3.18 7.24 -10.66
N LEU A 31 -2.40 6.86 -9.64
CA LEU A 31 -1.21 7.58 -9.22
C LEU A 31 0.05 7.00 -9.84
N ASP A 32 1.02 7.88 -10.09
CA ASP A 32 2.34 7.47 -10.55
C ASP A 32 3.04 6.60 -9.50
N ALA A 33 3.66 5.50 -9.95
CA ALA A 33 4.33 4.53 -9.09
C ALA A 33 5.46 5.16 -8.25
N GLU A 34 6.09 6.23 -8.75
CA GLU A 34 7.13 6.98 -8.03
C GLU A 34 6.57 7.75 -6.83
N LEU A 35 5.42 8.43 -6.99
CA LEU A 35 4.74 9.11 -5.90
C LEU A 35 4.25 8.10 -4.87
N LEU A 36 3.65 7.00 -5.33
CA LEU A 36 3.13 5.92 -4.48
C LEU A 36 4.22 5.34 -3.55
N ASN A 37 5.43 5.12 -4.09
CA ASN A 37 6.57 4.62 -3.32
C ASN A 37 7.10 5.62 -2.28
N ARG A 38 6.81 6.91 -2.43
CA ARG A 38 7.21 7.96 -1.48
C ARG A 38 6.17 8.22 -0.39
N VAL A 39 4.94 7.72 -0.54
CA VAL A 39 3.86 7.97 0.44
C VAL A 39 4.18 7.31 1.78
N ALA A 40 4.28 8.13 2.82
CA ALA A 40 4.43 7.70 4.21
C ALA A 40 3.10 7.70 4.96
N PHE A 41 2.12 8.50 4.55
CA PHE A 41 0.73 8.26 4.93
C PHE A 41 -0.32 8.86 4.01
N ALA A 42 -1.55 8.33 4.04
CA ALA A 42 -2.67 8.84 3.25
C ALA A 42 -3.95 8.93 4.10
N PHE A 43 -4.70 10.00 3.90
CA PHE A 43 -6.01 10.22 4.48
C PHE A 43 -7.04 10.27 3.36
N VAL A 44 -7.87 9.25 3.25
CA VAL A 44 -8.96 9.20 2.27
C VAL A 44 -10.19 9.86 2.88
N TYR A 45 -10.82 10.77 2.13
CA TYR A 45 -12.02 11.51 2.51
C TYR A 45 -13.03 11.59 1.35
N GLY A 46 -14.17 12.24 1.61
CA GLY A 46 -15.29 12.34 0.67
C GLY A 46 -16.31 11.21 0.82
N ALA A 47 -17.58 11.51 0.53
CA ALA A 47 -18.70 10.59 0.74
C ALA A 47 -18.57 9.24 -0.03
N ASN A 48 -17.78 9.23 -1.10
CA ASN A 48 -17.52 8.06 -1.94
C ASN A 48 -16.07 7.56 -1.82
N GLY A 49 -15.23 8.15 -0.96
CA GLY A 49 -13.81 7.79 -0.83
C GLY A 49 -12.97 8.13 -2.07
N ASN A 50 -13.36 9.17 -2.81
CA ASN A 50 -12.74 9.56 -4.09
C ASN A 50 -11.74 10.71 -3.94
N GLU A 51 -11.44 11.14 -2.71
CA GLU A 51 -10.51 12.22 -2.42
C GLU A 51 -9.53 11.74 -1.35
N ALA A 52 -8.27 12.16 -1.42
CA ALA A 52 -7.25 11.79 -0.45
C ALA A 52 -6.18 12.87 -0.29
N VAL A 53 -5.67 13.01 0.94
CA VAL A 53 -4.43 13.76 1.25
C VAL A 53 -3.32 12.75 1.51
N LEU A 54 -2.26 12.79 0.71
CA LEU A 54 -1.02 12.04 0.93
C LEU A 54 0.00 12.89 1.66
N VAL A 55 0.79 12.25 2.51
CA VAL A 55 2.01 12.79 3.08
C VAL A 55 3.13 11.83 2.73
N THR A 56 4.21 12.34 2.17
CA THR A 56 5.36 11.54 1.77
C THR A 56 6.41 11.46 2.87
N GLY A 57 7.35 10.53 2.76
CA GLY A 57 8.42 10.32 3.75
C GLY A 57 9.38 11.51 3.91
N ASP A 58 9.36 12.45 2.96
CA ASP A 58 10.06 13.73 2.98
C ASP A 58 9.18 14.89 3.50
N ASP A 59 8.09 14.60 4.23
CA ASP A 59 7.15 15.56 4.80
C ASP A 59 6.45 16.48 3.76
N CYS A 60 6.42 16.08 2.48
CA CYS A 60 5.62 16.79 1.47
C CYS A 60 4.17 16.31 1.53
N VAL A 61 3.23 17.24 1.40
CA VAL A 61 1.79 16.94 1.45
C VAL A 61 1.18 17.13 0.06
N TYR A 62 0.46 16.14 -0.44
CA TYR A 62 -0.23 16.15 -1.73
C TYR A 62 -1.71 15.86 -1.54
N CYS A 63 -2.57 16.38 -2.41
CA CYS A 63 -3.97 15.94 -2.44
C CYS A 63 -4.39 15.49 -3.83
N ILE A 64 -5.29 14.53 -3.84
CA ILE A 64 -5.78 13.81 -5.01
C ILE A 64 -7.29 13.72 -4.90
N GLY A 65 -8.00 13.89 -6.00
CA GLY A 65 -9.43 13.60 -6.03
C GLY A 65 -10.18 14.39 -7.08
N ASN A 66 -11.34 13.86 -7.48
CA ASN A 66 -12.18 14.52 -8.46
C ASN A 66 -13.00 15.60 -7.74
N GLY A 67 -12.69 16.89 -7.94
CA GLY A 67 -13.23 18.07 -7.22
C GLY A 67 -14.76 18.29 -7.29
N THR A 68 -15.51 17.26 -7.66
CA THR A 68 -16.97 17.17 -7.83
C THR A 68 -17.77 17.34 -6.54
N ALA A 69 -17.19 17.19 -5.34
CA ALA A 69 -17.91 17.42 -4.08
C ALA A 69 -17.75 18.85 -3.52
N GLY A 70 -16.92 19.70 -4.14
CA GLY A 70 -16.52 21.03 -3.69
C GLY A 70 -14.99 21.11 -3.55
N PRO A 71 -14.36 22.28 -3.76
CA PRO A 71 -12.96 22.34 -4.16
C PRO A 71 -12.01 22.02 -2.99
N GLY A 72 -11.57 20.77 -2.95
CA GLY A 72 -10.37 20.30 -2.25
C GLY A 72 -9.33 19.86 -3.28
N ILE A 73 -8.60 20.83 -3.83
CA ILE A 73 -7.24 20.67 -4.41
C ILE A 73 -7.13 20.14 -5.86
N ILE A 74 -8.20 20.17 -6.66
CA ILE A 74 -8.04 20.25 -8.12
C ILE A 74 -9.12 21.20 -8.64
N SER A 75 -8.77 22.46 -8.94
CA SER A 75 -9.69 23.31 -9.71
C SER A 75 -9.75 22.79 -11.15
N GLU A 76 -10.83 23.07 -11.90
CA GLU A 76 -10.92 22.71 -13.33
C GLU A 76 -9.70 23.17 -14.15
N ALA A 77 -8.96 24.18 -13.67
CA ALA A 77 -7.71 24.64 -14.28
C ALA A 77 -6.55 23.62 -14.20
N HIS A 78 -6.53 22.74 -13.18
CA HIS A 78 -5.46 21.75 -12.96
C HIS A 78 -5.72 20.41 -13.67
N LEU A 79 -6.97 20.12 -14.04
CA LEU A 79 -7.33 18.94 -14.86
C LEU A 79 -6.85 19.06 -16.32
N ASN A 80 -6.52 20.27 -16.78
CA ASN A 80 -6.01 20.53 -18.13
C ASN A 80 -4.48 20.41 -18.25
N VAL A 81 -3.79 19.95 -17.20
CA VAL A 81 -2.34 19.73 -17.19
C VAL A 81 -2.07 18.22 -17.30
N PRO A 82 -1.21 17.74 -18.21
CA PRO A 82 -0.79 16.33 -18.23
C PRO A 82 -0.16 15.96 -16.88
N GLY A 83 -0.75 15.02 -16.13
CA GLY A 83 -0.34 14.66 -14.76
C GLY A 83 -1.18 15.30 -13.62
N GLY A 84 -2.25 16.02 -13.94
CA GLY A 84 -3.09 16.80 -13.01
C GLY A 84 -3.97 16.02 -12.01
N LEU A 85 -3.59 14.82 -11.59
CA LEU A 85 -4.31 14.01 -10.59
C LEU A 85 -3.87 14.30 -9.15
N SER A 86 -2.71 14.91 -8.95
CA SER A 86 -2.20 15.27 -7.63
C SER A 86 -1.69 16.71 -7.60
N VAL A 87 -1.93 17.43 -6.52
CA VAL A 87 -1.43 18.80 -6.32
C VAL A 87 -0.74 18.88 -4.95
N GLN A 88 0.45 19.46 -4.94
CA GLN A 88 1.24 19.66 -3.74
C GLN A 88 0.69 20.83 -2.91
N LEU A 89 0.66 20.66 -1.59
CA LEU A 89 0.25 21.65 -0.61
C LEU A 89 1.47 22.27 0.05
N ASP A 90 2.09 23.23 -0.63
CA ASP A 90 3.33 23.88 -0.16
C ASP A 90 3.24 24.43 1.26
N ALA A 91 2.07 24.93 1.66
CA ALA A 91 1.83 25.49 3.00
C ALA A 91 1.88 24.45 4.14
N LEU A 92 1.77 23.15 3.83
CA LEU A 92 1.85 22.05 4.81
C LEU A 92 3.14 21.25 4.68
N CYS A 93 3.89 21.39 3.58
CA CYS A 93 5.16 20.73 3.37
C CYS A 93 6.17 21.13 4.46
N GLY A 94 6.76 20.15 5.14
CA GLY A 94 7.73 20.38 6.23
C GLY A 94 7.10 20.79 7.57
N CYS A 95 5.77 20.94 7.65
CA CYS A 95 5.06 21.29 8.89
C CYS A 95 4.70 20.08 9.77
N ARG A 96 5.09 18.85 9.39
CA ARG A 96 4.83 17.59 10.12
C ARG A 96 3.37 17.45 10.58
N VAL A 97 2.48 17.25 9.62
CA VAL A 97 1.05 17.03 9.87
C VAL A 97 0.82 15.74 10.67
N VAL A 98 0.14 15.82 11.82
CA VAL A 98 -0.11 14.69 12.73
C VAL A 98 -1.55 14.18 12.69
N GLU A 99 -2.51 15.03 12.36
CA GLU A 99 -3.94 14.69 12.30
C GLU A 99 -4.62 15.49 11.19
N LEU A 100 -5.53 14.83 10.45
CA LEU A 100 -6.44 15.47 9.52
C LEU A 100 -7.88 15.14 9.89
N ALA A 101 -8.78 16.11 9.73
CA ALA A 101 -10.21 15.93 9.86
C ALA A 101 -10.94 16.52 8.65
N SER A 102 -11.95 15.81 8.15
CA SER A 102 -12.76 16.25 7.00
C SER A 102 -14.25 16.15 7.32
N GLY A 103 -15.01 17.15 6.87
CA GLY A 103 -16.47 17.16 6.95
C GLY A 103 -17.17 16.70 5.67
N SER A 104 -18.49 16.54 5.71
CA SER A 104 -19.29 16.14 4.54
C SER A 104 -19.60 17.28 3.56
N GLY A 105 -19.64 18.53 4.02
CA GLY A 105 -19.51 19.72 3.17
C GLY A 105 -18.01 20.04 3.14
N PRO A 106 -17.30 19.80 2.03
CA PRO A 106 -15.87 19.49 2.00
C PRO A 106 -15.04 20.65 2.55
N HIS A 107 -14.73 20.58 3.84
CA HIS A 107 -13.76 21.41 4.52
C HIS A 107 -12.81 20.49 5.26
N LEU A 108 -11.55 20.86 5.26
CA LEU A 108 -10.48 20.11 5.87
C LEU A 108 -9.82 20.93 6.97
N LEU A 109 -9.43 20.22 8.02
CA LEU A 109 -8.59 20.70 9.10
C LEU A 109 -7.32 19.84 9.11
N ALA A 110 -6.16 20.48 9.21
CA ALA A 110 -4.89 19.82 9.46
C ALA A 110 -4.28 20.32 10.75
N LEU A 111 -3.79 19.40 11.57
CA LEU A 111 -3.07 19.67 12.79
C LEU A 111 -1.60 19.27 12.60
N THR A 112 -0.69 20.16 12.95
CA THR A 112 0.76 19.90 12.99
C THR A 112 1.20 19.43 14.37
N ASP A 113 2.40 18.86 14.47
CA ASP A 113 3.00 18.49 15.76
C ASP A 113 3.33 19.69 16.66
N SER A 114 3.56 20.87 16.08
CA SER A 114 3.71 22.15 16.78
C SER A 114 2.42 22.63 17.44
N GLY A 115 1.27 22.04 17.08
CA GLY A 115 -0.06 22.45 17.54
C GLY A 115 -0.67 23.59 16.73
N ASP A 116 -0.19 23.79 15.49
CA ASP A 116 -0.76 24.73 14.53
C ASP A 116 -1.91 24.07 13.77
N LEU A 117 -2.99 24.83 13.57
CA LEU A 117 -4.19 24.38 12.90
C LEU A 117 -4.32 25.07 11.54
N TYR A 118 -4.39 24.30 10.47
CA TYR A 118 -4.65 24.78 9.11
C TYR A 118 -6.06 24.41 8.68
N THR A 119 -6.75 25.33 7.99
CA THR A 119 -8.12 25.12 7.49
C THR A 119 -8.23 25.51 6.02
N TRP A 120 -8.98 24.74 5.23
CA TRP A 120 -9.30 25.06 3.84
C TRP A 120 -10.55 24.31 3.34
N GLY A 121 -11.04 24.69 2.17
CA GLY A 121 -12.22 24.13 1.50
C GLY A 121 -13.46 25.04 1.60
N SER A 122 -14.63 24.41 1.67
CA SER A 122 -15.93 25.08 1.71
C SER A 122 -16.12 25.90 2.98
N ASN A 123 -16.64 27.12 2.83
CA ASN A 123 -16.85 28.04 3.95
C ASN A 123 -18.26 28.69 3.99
N SER A 124 -19.24 28.14 3.27
CA SER A 124 -20.59 28.75 3.17
C SER A 124 -21.32 28.91 4.51
N HIS A 125 -20.92 28.17 5.54
CA HIS A 125 -21.46 28.23 6.90
C HIS A 125 -20.39 28.62 7.94
N CYS A 126 -19.31 29.26 7.50
CA CYS A 126 -18.17 29.67 8.31
C CYS A 126 -17.34 28.51 8.92
N GLN A 127 -17.30 27.36 8.24
CA GLN A 127 -16.61 26.14 8.70
C GLN A 127 -15.10 26.32 8.91
N LEU A 128 -14.49 27.34 8.27
CA LEU A 128 -13.06 27.59 8.34
C LEU A 128 -12.65 28.47 9.53
N GLY A 129 -13.60 29.15 10.17
CA GLY A 129 -13.34 29.93 11.38
C GLY A 129 -12.58 31.24 11.15
N ASN A 130 -12.52 31.74 9.92
CA ASN A 130 -11.75 32.90 9.50
C ASN A 130 -12.54 34.24 9.56
N GLY A 131 -13.67 34.27 10.26
CA GLY A 131 -14.50 35.47 10.43
C GLY A 131 -15.40 35.80 9.24
N ASN A 132 -15.41 34.99 8.17
CA ASN A 132 -16.20 35.20 6.97
C ASN A 132 -16.74 33.88 6.40
N THR A 133 -17.40 33.94 5.23
CA THR A 133 -17.99 32.79 4.52
C THR A 133 -17.29 32.48 3.20
N ASN A 134 -16.12 33.07 2.94
CA ASN A 134 -15.37 32.87 1.70
C ASN A 134 -14.60 31.56 1.77
N GLN A 135 -14.73 30.74 0.74
CA GLN A 135 -13.97 29.50 0.60
C GLN A 135 -12.46 29.77 0.51
N LEU A 136 -11.65 28.82 0.98
CA LEU A 136 -10.19 28.87 0.85
C LEU A 136 -9.73 27.68 0.02
N LEU A 137 -8.94 27.93 -1.01
CA LEU A 137 -8.46 26.88 -1.92
C LEU A 137 -7.12 26.26 -1.47
N GLN A 138 -6.47 26.88 -0.50
CA GLN A 138 -5.19 26.44 0.05
C GLN A 138 -5.23 26.40 1.58
N PRO A 139 -4.47 25.48 2.20
CA PRO A 139 -4.32 25.42 3.66
C PRO A 139 -3.87 26.77 4.21
N THR A 140 -4.68 27.34 5.08
CA THR A 140 -4.39 28.62 5.73
C THR A 140 -4.32 28.42 7.22
N LEU A 141 -3.32 29.01 7.86
CA LEU A 141 -3.15 28.97 9.31
C LEU A 141 -4.34 29.65 10.01
N SER A 142 -4.95 28.95 10.96
CA SER A 142 -6.00 29.44 11.84
C SER A 142 -5.43 30.36 12.92
N SER A 143 -6.28 31.22 13.48
CA SER A 143 -5.93 32.03 14.66
C SER A 143 -5.86 31.23 15.96
N LEU A 144 -6.34 29.97 15.96
CA LEU A 144 -6.29 29.09 17.12
C LEU A 144 -4.95 28.34 17.17
N LEU A 145 -4.22 28.51 18.27
CA LEU A 145 -2.91 27.89 18.50
C LEU A 145 -2.95 26.86 19.63
N LYS A 146 -1.88 26.07 19.75
CA LYS A 146 -1.71 25.01 20.77
C LYS A 146 -2.84 23.98 20.72
N VAL A 147 -3.27 23.64 19.52
CA VAL A 147 -4.26 22.58 19.30
C VAL A 147 -3.59 21.22 19.50
N CYS A 148 -4.32 20.25 20.04
CA CYS A 148 -3.83 18.89 20.25
C CYS A 148 -4.79 17.80 19.75
N SER A 149 -6.01 18.16 19.34
CA SER A 149 -6.94 17.26 18.65
C SER A 149 -7.97 18.06 17.87
N ILE A 150 -8.41 17.53 16.72
CA ILE A 150 -9.37 18.17 15.82
C ILE A 150 -10.51 17.23 15.44
N ALA A 151 -11.69 17.78 15.12
CA ALA A 151 -12.79 17.00 14.55
C ALA A 151 -13.68 17.85 13.64
N CYS A 152 -14.25 17.23 12.60
CA CYS A 152 -15.15 17.89 11.66
C CYS A 152 -16.51 17.17 11.63
N GLY A 153 -17.59 17.95 11.67
CA GLY A 153 -18.92 17.47 11.30
C GLY A 153 -19.27 17.82 9.85
N ALA A 154 -20.56 17.86 9.48
CA ALA A 154 -20.94 18.17 8.10
C ALA A 154 -20.49 19.56 7.66
N SER A 155 -20.76 20.55 8.52
CA SER A 155 -20.49 21.96 8.25
C SER A 155 -20.04 22.70 9.52
N HIS A 156 -19.40 22.02 10.45
CA HIS A 156 -18.89 22.63 11.68
C HIS A 156 -17.59 21.94 12.10
N SER A 157 -16.80 22.66 12.87
CA SER A 157 -15.43 22.29 13.23
C SER A 157 -15.26 22.35 14.74
N LEU A 158 -14.49 21.41 15.28
CA LEU A 158 -14.09 21.33 16.69
C LEU A 158 -12.57 21.25 16.79
N ALA A 159 -12.02 21.92 17.80
CA ALA A 159 -10.62 21.79 18.19
C ALA A 159 -10.48 21.72 19.70
N LEU A 160 -9.54 20.91 20.18
CA LEU A 160 -9.14 20.79 21.56
C LEU A 160 -7.74 21.41 21.71
N THR A 161 -7.57 22.32 22.65
CA THR A 161 -6.26 22.90 22.97
C THR A 161 -5.52 22.04 24.00
N GLN A 162 -4.20 22.20 24.09
CA GLN A 162 -3.34 21.54 25.09
C GLN A 162 -3.77 21.84 26.54
N ASP A 163 -4.39 23.00 26.76
CA ASP A 163 -4.97 23.42 28.05
C ASP A 163 -6.25 22.65 28.40
N GLY A 164 -6.77 21.83 27.48
CA GLY A 164 -7.99 21.04 27.64
C GLY A 164 -9.27 21.82 27.37
N GLU A 165 -9.17 22.98 26.71
CA GLU A 165 -10.32 23.80 26.31
C GLU A 165 -10.84 23.36 24.94
N VAL A 166 -12.16 23.34 24.77
CA VAL A 166 -12.81 22.99 23.50
C VAL A 166 -13.27 24.25 22.80
N TYR A 167 -12.92 24.35 21.52
CA TYR A 167 -13.35 25.39 20.60
C TYR A 167 -14.23 24.79 19.51
N ALA A 168 -15.26 25.51 19.12
CA ALA A 168 -16.13 25.11 18.02
C ALA A 168 -16.54 26.31 17.17
N TRP A 169 -16.73 26.08 15.87
CA TRP A 169 -17.16 27.09 14.92
C TRP A 169 -17.88 26.48 13.71
N GLY A 170 -18.45 27.34 12.86
CA GLY A 170 -19.20 26.95 11.68
C GLY A 170 -20.72 26.92 11.88
N CYS A 171 -21.40 26.02 11.16
CA CYS A 171 -22.85 25.87 11.14
C CYS A 171 -23.37 25.49 12.53
N ASN A 172 -24.43 26.17 12.98
CA ASN A 172 -24.99 25.98 14.31
C ASN A 172 -26.53 25.88 14.33
N ASN A 173 -27.16 25.62 13.17
CA ASN A 173 -28.62 25.59 13.05
C ASN A 173 -29.31 24.56 13.98
N CYS A 174 -28.59 23.51 14.40
CA CYS A 174 -29.06 22.51 15.35
C CYS A 174 -28.39 22.61 16.72
N GLY A 175 -27.63 23.67 17.00
CA GLY A 175 -26.89 23.83 18.25
C GLY A 175 -25.56 23.05 18.31
N GLN A 176 -25.07 22.51 17.18
CA GLN A 176 -23.89 21.64 17.13
C GLN A 176 -22.57 22.32 17.53
N VAL A 177 -22.52 23.66 17.58
CA VAL A 177 -21.36 24.40 18.09
C VAL A 177 -21.39 24.48 19.63
N GLY A 178 -22.55 24.31 20.27
CA GLY A 178 -22.64 24.28 21.74
C GLY A 178 -22.53 25.66 22.39
N SER A 179 -22.82 26.73 21.65
CA SER A 179 -22.64 28.13 22.06
C SER A 179 -23.77 28.67 22.95
N GLY A 180 -24.82 27.89 23.21
CA GLY A 180 -26.09 28.34 23.81
C GLY A 180 -27.02 29.05 22.82
N THR A 181 -26.62 29.20 21.55
CA THR A 181 -27.42 29.79 20.47
C THR A 181 -27.52 28.83 19.30
N THR A 182 -28.32 29.18 18.28
CA THR A 182 -28.40 28.45 17.00
C THR A 182 -27.80 29.26 15.84
N VAL A 183 -27.05 30.32 16.15
CA VAL A 183 -26.40 31.20 15.17
C VAL A 183 -25.04 30.64 14.80
N ASN A 184 -24.74 30.58 13.51
CA ASN A 184 -23.42 30.16 13.00
C ASN A 184 -22.30 30.96 13.65
N GLN A 185 -21.19 30.31 13.97
CA GLN A 185 -20.06 30.95 14.63
C GLN A 185 -18.93 31.15 13.60
N PRO A 186 -18.64 32.39 13.19
CA PRO A 186 -17.67 32.65 12.12
C PRO A 186 -16.21 32.51 12.55
N SER A 187 -15.94 32.43 13.85
CA SER A 187 -14.61 32.28 14.42
C SER A 187 -14.62 31.24 15.54
N PRO A 188 -13.47 30.59 15.83
CA PRO A 188 -13.35 29.63 16.93
C PRO A 188 -13.87 30.22 18.23
N ARG A 189 -14.93 29.62 18.76
CA ARG A 189 -15.53 30.03 20.02
C ARG A 189 -15.25 28.98 21.08
N ARG A 190 -14.64 29.40 22.18
CA ARG A 190 -14.47 28.56 23.35
C ARG A 190 -15.84 28.19 23.93
N LEU A 191 -16.10 26.90 24.12
CA LEU A 191 -17.30 26.44 24.80
C LEU A 191 -17.19 26.70 26.30
N ALA A 192 -18.29 27.16 26.90
CA ALA A 192 -18.39 27.45 28.33
C ALA A 192 -19.60 26.73 28.95
N GLY A 193 -19.65 26.68 30.28
CA GLY A 193 -20.74 26.05 31.03
C GLY A 193 -20.36 24.65 31.51
N PRO A 194 -21.03 23.57 31.07
CA PRO A 194 -20.80 22.21 31.59
C PRO A 194 -19.38 21.65 31.38
N LEU A 195 -18.63 22.22 30.43
CA LEU A 195 -17.23 21.90 30.16
C LEU A 195 -16.24 22.79 30.94
N THR A 196 -16.70 23.87 31.57
CA THR A 196 -15.83 24.79 32.33
C THR A 196 -15.22 24.07 33.54
N ASN A 197 -13.93 24.32 33.79
CA ASN A 197 -13.12 23.65 34.82
C ASN A 197 -12.98 22.12 34.66
N ARG A 198 -13.28 21.58 33.47
CA ARG A 198 -13.05 20.19 33.14
C ARG A 198 -11.99 20.09 32.07
N ARG A 199 -10.96 19.28 32.31
CA ARG A 199 -9.95 19.01 31.29
C ARG A 199 -10.51 17.99 30.30
N ILE A 200 -10.69 18.42 29.06
CA ILE A 200 -11.12 17.54 27.97
C ILE A 200 -9.91 16.83 27.38
N ARG A 201 -10.10 15.56 27.02
CA ARG A 201 -9.06 14.67 26.46
C ARG A 201 -9.29 14.34 24.99
N ARG A 202 -10.55 14.28 24.56
CA ARG A 202 -10.94 14.00 23.17
C ARG A 202 -12.18 14.78 22.79
N VAL A 203 -12.22 15.17 21.53
CA VAL A 203 -13.40 15.75 20.86
C VAL A 203 -13.77 14.86 19.68
N GLY A 204 -15.04 14.81 19.35
CA GLY A 204 -15.54 14.07 18.20
C GLY A 204 -16.75 14.78 17.62
N ALA A 205 -16.92 14.69 16.31
CA ALA A 205 -18.04 15.29 15.60
C ALA A 205 -18.73 14.24 14.72
N CYS A 206 -20.04 14.34 14.63
CA CYS A 206 -20.88 13.66 13.67
C CYS A 206 -21.51 14.69 12.73
N GLN A 207 -22.35 14.25 11.78
CA GLN A 207 -22.93 15.11 10.74
C GLN A 207 -23.48 16.45 11.30
N SER A 208 -24.28 16.41 12.36
CA SER A 208 -24.87 17.60 12.99
C SER A 208 -24.85 17.55 14.52
N ALA A 209 -23.92 16.80 15.11
CA ALA A 209 -23.80 16.64 16.56
C ALA A 209 -22.32 16.56 16.95
N SER A 210 -22.03 16.90 18.21
CA SER A 210 -20.69 17.07 18.75
C SER A 210 -20.56 16.38 20.09
N PHE A 211 -19.34 15.91 20.38
CA PHE A 211 -19.03 15.11 21.55
C PHE A 211 -17.70 15.54 22.17
N ALA A 212 -17.61 15.41 23.49
CA ALA A 212 -16.37 15.61 24.23
C ALA A 212 -16.26 14.59 25.37
N VAL A 213 -15.02 14.16 25.64
CA VAL A 213 -14.68 13.25 26.72
C VAL A 213 -13.70 13.94 27.68
N SER A 214 -14.05 14.02 28.96
CA SER A 214 -13.16 14.55 30.00
C SER A 214 -12.09 13.54 30.40
N VAL A 215 -10.98 14.01 31.00
CA VAL A 215 -9.96 13.12 31.59
C VAL A 215 -10.56 12.21 32.68
N ALA A 216 -11.62 12.66 33.36
CA ALA A 216 -12.36 11.88 34.36
C ALA A 216 -13.29 10.83 33.74
N GLY A 217 -13.32 10.68 32.41
CA GLY A 217 -14.17 9.72 31.69
C GLY A 217 -15.62 10.18 31.54
N GLU A 218 -15.90 11.47 31.75
CA GLU A 218 -17.25 11.99 31.57
C GLU A 218 -17.50 12.35 30.11
N VAL A 219 -18.67 11.94 29.63
CA VAL A 219 -19.08 12.12 28.26
C VAL A 219 -20.07 13.27 28.15
N PHE A 220 -19.83 14.17 27.21
CA PHE A 220 -20.70 15.27 26.85
C PHE A 220 -21.12 15.17 25.40
N SER A 221 -22.37 15.51 25.11
CA SER A 221 -22.95 15.52 23.77
C SER A 221 -23.84 16.74 23.56
N TRP A 222 -23.80 17.34 22.37
CA TRP A 222 -24.69 18.42 21.97
C TRP A 222 -24.93 18.46 20.46
N GLY A 223 -25.92 19.25 20.03
CA GLY A 223 -26.33 19.41 18.64
C GLY A 223 -27.68 18.76 18.33
N CYS A 224 -27.80 18.26 17.11
CA CYS A 224 -29.03 17.65 16.61
C CYS A 224 -29.37 16.39 17.41
N ASN A 225 -30.65 16.21 17.78
CA ASN A 225 -31.13 15.02 18.49
C ASN A 225 -32.40 14.40 17.89
N LYS A 226 -32.71 14.73 16.62
CA LYS A 226 -33.94 14.26 15.95
C LYS A 226 -34.08 12.73 15.92
N HIS A 227 -32.96 12.00 16.01
CA HIS A 227 -32.93 10.53 16.00
C HIS A 227 -32.33 9.92 17.28
N GLY A 228 -32.24 10.69 18.37
CA GLY A 228 -31.64 10.20 19.62
C GLY A 228 -30.11 10.07 19.58
N GLN A 229 -29.45 10.68 18.57
CA GLN A 229 -28.00 10.60 18.36
C GLN A 229 -27.15 11.18 19.52
N LEU A 230 -27.75 11.99 20.41
CA LEU A 230 -27.06 12.47 21.60
C LEU A 230 -27.01 11.44 22.73
N GLY A 231 -27.83 10.38 22.71
CA GLY A 231 -27.79 9.32 23.72
C GLY A 231 -28.31 9.72 25.11
N ILE A 232 -28.96 10.88 25.24
CA ILE A 232 -29.41 11.48 26.51
C ILE A 232 -30.63 10.79 27.16
N GLY A 233 -31.18 9.73 26.55
CA GLY A 233 -32.22 8.89 27.17
C GLY A 233 -33.59 9.55 27.42
N GLY A 234 -33.85 10.73 26.85
CA GLY A 234 -35.13 11.46 27.00
C GLY A 234 -36.08 11.28 25.81
N ALA A 235 -37.39 11.32 26.09
CA ALA A 235 -38.47 11.22 25.09
C ALA A 235 -38.59 12.45 24.15
N SER A 236 -37.81 13.52 24.38
CA SER A 236 -37.76 14.66 23.49
C SER A 236 -36.54 14.52 22.56
N GLY A 237 -36.80 14.32 21.27
CA GLY A 237 -35.81 14.47 20.19
C GLY A 237 -35.33 15.92 20.00
N ALA A 238 -35.33 16.71 21.09
CA ALA A 238 -34.98 18.12 21.12
C ALA A 238 -33.47 18.28 21.03
N ASN A 239 -33.04 19.14 20.11
CA ASN A 239 -31.66 19.51 19.92
C ASN A 239 -31.10 20.17 21.19
N GLN A 240 -29.81 19.98 21.45
CA GLN A 240 -29.11 20.59 22.57
C GLN A 240 -28.14 21.63 22.02
N ASN A 241 -28.32 22.89 22.40
CA ASN A 241 -27.44 24.00 21.99
C ASN A 241 -26.31 24.28 22.99
N VAL A 242 -26.22 23.49 24.06
CA VAL A 242 -25.17 23.52 25.08
C VAL A 242 -24.73 22.08 25.37
N PRO A 243 -23.46 21.81 25.72
CA PRO A 243 -22.98 20.48 26.09
C PRO A 243 -23.80 19.85 27.23
N VAL A 244 -24.36 18.65 27.01
CA VAL A 244 -25.09 17.90 28.05
C VAL A 244 -24.29 16.67 28.48
N ARG A 245 -24.15 16.47 29.79
CA ARG A 245 -23.47 15.29 30.37
C ARG A 245 -24.37 14.06 30.26
N LEU A 246 -23.83 12.95 29.78
CA LEU A 246 -24.50 11.65 29.75
C LEU A 246 -24.41 10.98 31.13
N THR A 247 -25.51 11.01 31.89
CA THR A 247 -25.61 10.42 33.23
C THR A 247 -25.81 8.90 33.22
N SER A 248 -26.23 8.31 32.10
CA SER A 248 -26.42 6.86 31.94
C SER A 248 -25.11 6.05 31.93
N LEU A 249 -23.94 6.72 31.92
CA LEU A 249 -22.61 6.11 31.79
C LEU A 249 -21.75 6.20 33.07
N GLU A 250 -22.31 6.58 34.22
CA GLU A 250 -21.52 6.80 35.44
C GLU A 250 -20.77 5.53 35.91
N ARG A 251 -19.43 5.64 36.00
CA ARG A 251 -18.40 4.63 36.38
C ARG A 251 -17.88 3.69 35.30
N ARG A 252 -17.67 4.15 34.06
CA ARG A 252 -16.87 3.39 33.08
C ARG A 252 -15.91 4.34 32.37
N PHE A 253 -14.61 4.07 32.45
CA PHE A 253 -13.58 4.83 31.74
C PHE A 253 -13.89 4.77 30.24
N ILE A 254 -14.31 5.90 29.68
CA ILE A 254 -14.53 6.06 28.24
C ILE A 254 -13.41 6.98 27.78
N ASP A 255 -12.55 6.45 26.92
CA ASP A 255 -11.32 7.09 26.45
C ASP A 255 -11.48 7.77 25.07
N SER A 256 -12.63 7.57 24.42
CA SER A 256 -12.95 8.09 23.10
C SER A 256 -14.45 8.07 22.81
N LEU A 257 -14.93 9.07 22.08
CA LEU A 257 -16.25 9.13 21.46
C LEU A 257 -16.06 9.33 19.96
N ALA A 258 -16.91 8.66 19.17
CA ALA A 258 -16.74 8.34 17.75
C ALA A 258 -15.79 7.15 17.56
N CYS A 259 -16.39 5.97 17.72
CA CYS A 259 -15.91 4.69 17.23
C CYS A 259 -14.41 4.56 16.93
N GLY A 260 -13.64 4.47 18.00
CA GLY A 260 -12.22 4.17 17.93
C GLY A 260 -11.76 3.68 19.30
N GLN A 261 -11.08 2.54 19.29
CA GLN A 261 -10.71 1.68 20.40
C GLN A 261 -9.94 2.37 21.55
N SER A 262 -10.22 1.92 22.78
CA SER A 262 -9.29 1.97 23.91
C SER A 262 -8.92 0.55 24.29
N HIS A 263 -7.64 0.32 24.60
CA HIS A 263 -7.18 -0.94 25.17
C HIS A 263 -7.94 -1.18 26.49
N THR A 264 -8.62 -2.33 26.56
CA THR A 264 -9.56 -2.75 27.61
C THR A 264 -10.87 -1.95 27.67
N GLY A 265 -11.93 -2.40 26.99
CA GLY A 265 -13.26 -1.81 27.18
C GLY A 265 -14.31 -2.17 26.13
N LEU A 266 -15.55 -2.33 26.60
CA LEU A 266 -16.75 -2.63 25.81
C LEU A 266 -17.03 -1.55 24.75
N VAL A 267 -17.37 -1.96 23.53
CA VAL A 267 -17.71 -1.04 22.44
C VAL A 267 -19.21 -0.72 22.49
N LEU A 268 -19.57 0.57 22.61
CA LEU A 268 -20.95 1.07 22.68
C LEU A 268 -21.39 1.70 21.34
N ALA A 269 -22.63 1.46 20.94
CA ALA A 269 -23.25 2.07 19.75
C ALA A 269 -24.62 2.69 20.07
N TRP A 270 -24.89 3.89 19.56
CA TRP A 270 -26.20 4.56 19.59
C TRP A 270 -26.32 5.51 18.40
N GLY A 271 -27.53 6.05 18.16
CA GLY A 271 -27.87 6.81 16.96
C GLY A 271 -28.56 5.95 15.89
N LEU A 272 -28.44 6.32 14.62
CA LEU A 272 -29.11 5.59 13.53
C LEU A 272 -28.31 4.32 13.18
N CYS A 273 -28.73 3.18 13.70
CA CYS A 273 -28.11 1.88 13.43
C CYS A 273 -29.00 1.08 12.46
N ARG A 274 -28.49 0.71 11.28
CA ARG A 274 -29.25 -0.04 10.25
C ARG A 274 -30.63 0.58 9.91
N GLY A 275 -30.72 1.91 9.90
CA GLY A 275 -31.97 2.63 9.64
C GLY A 275 -32.95 2.72 10.82
N GLN A 276 -32.56 2.26 12.02
CA GLN A 276 -33.35 2.35 13.24
C GLN A 276 -32.69 3.31 14.25
N PRO A 277 -33.43 4.25 14.87
CA PRO A 277 -32.88 5.17 15.86
C PRO A 277 -32.71 4.48 17.23
N VAL A 278 -31.47 4.36 17.68
CA VAL A 278 -31.08 3.86 18.99
C VAL A 278 -30.81 5.04 19.92
N SER A 279 -31.72 5.30 20.86
CA SER A 279 -31.73 6.51 21.69
C SER A 279 -30.82 6.45 22.93
N ALA A 280 -30.23 5.29 23.21
CA ALA A 280 -29.37 5.03 24.37
C ALA A 280 -28.20 4.11 23.98
N PRO A 281 -27.00 4.27 24.57
CA PRO A 281 -25.82 3.45 24.28
C PRO A 281 -26.08 1.96 24.49
N ILE A 282 -25.99 1.16 23.42
CA ILE A 282 -26.07 -0.31 23.45
C ILE A 282 -24.67 -0.89 23.42
N VAL A 283 -24.41 -1.87 24.30
CA VAL A 283 -23.17 -2.67 24.27
C VAL A 283 -23.18 -3.58 23.04
N THR A 284 -22.21 -3.37 22.18
CA THR A 284 -21.98 -4.23 21.01
C THR A 284 -21.10 -5.43 21.40
N ARG A 285 -21.24 -6.54 20.66
CA ARG A 285 -20.38 -7.73 20.82
C ARG A 285 -19.01 -7.58 20.16
N PHE A 286 -18.78 -6.47 19.47
CA PHE A 286 -17.59 -6.24 18.68
C PHE A 286 -16.44 -5.75 19.57
N LEU A 287 -15.24 -6.25 19.32
CA LEU A 287 -14.02 -5.88 20.04
C LEU A 287 -13.36 -4.63 19.44
N SER A 288 -13.74 -4.28 18.21
CA SER A 288 -13.26 -3.13 17.47
C SER A 288 -14.43 -2.29 16.99
N VAL A 289 -14.28 -0.97 17.01
CA VAL A 289 -15.34 -0.08 16.54
C VAL A 289 -15.42 0.01 15.02
N ASN A 290 -14.41 -0.53 14.32
CA ASN A 290 -14.45 -0.71 12.87
C ASN A 290 -15.49 -1.75 12.47
N ASP A 291 -15.62 -2.85 13.24
CA ASP A 291 -16.64 -3.87 12.98
C ASP A 291 -18.04 -3.31 13.24
N VAL A 292 -18.18 -2.43 14.23
CA VAL A 292 -19.44 -1.71 14.50
C VAL A 292 -19.79 -0.81 13.33
N PHE A 293 -18.87 0.03 12.85
CA PHE A 293 -19.16 0.89 11.71
C PHE A 293 -19.41 0.11 10.42
N ALA A 294 -18.60 -0.91 10.11
CA ALA A 294 -18.81 -1.76 8.94
C ALA A 294 -20.18 -2.47 8.99
N CYS A 295 -20.67 -2.85 10.17
CA CYS A 295 -21.93 -3.59 10.33
C CYS A 295 -23.17 -2.73 10.63
N MET A 296 -22.98 -1.50 11.12
CA MET A 296 -24.06 -0.70 11.72
C MET A 296 -24.20 0.72 11.14
N SER A 297 -23.19 1.26 10.43
CA SER A 297 -23.27 2.58 9.79
C SER A 297 -23.79 2.51 8.35
N HIS A 298 -24.30 3.64 7.85
CA HIS A 298 -24.83 3.76 6.49
C HIS A 298 -24.48 5.15 5.92
N PRO A 299 -23.53 5.28 4.96
CA PRO A 299 -22.63 4.25 4.42
C PRO A 299 -21.51 3.85 5.41
N PRO A 300 -20.80 2.72 5.17
CA PRO A 300 -19.65 2.32 5.98
C PRO A 300 -18.49 3.31 5.85
N VAL A 301 -18.05 3.90 6.96
CA VAL A 301 -16.93 4.86 7.04
C VAL A 301 -15.93 4.48 8.14
N THR A 302 -14.65 4.82 7.95
CA THR A 302 -13.57 4.58 8.93
C THR A 302 -12.87 5.89 9.29
N CYS A 303 -12.76 6.23 10.58
CA CYS A 303 -12.05 7.41 11.07
C CYS A 303 -10.80 7.04 11.88
N LYS A 304 -9.70 6.65 11.21
CA LYS A 304 -8.37 6.68 11.86
C LYS A 304 -7.22 6.84 10.86
N ARG A 305 -6.21 7.60 11.30
CA ARG A 305 -4.86 7.75 10.76
C ARG A 305 -4.23 6.39 10.42
N LEU A 306 -3.76 6.27 9.19
CA LEU A 306 -3.00 5.13 8.69
C LEU A 306 -1.51 5.48 8.85
N ASP A 307 -0.80 4.85 9.79
CA ASP A 307 0.65 5.03 9.94
C ASP A 307 1.37 4.07 8.97
N PHE A 308 2.19 4.59 8.05
CA PHE A 308 2.90 3.72 7.11
C PHE A 308 4.27 3.49 7.71
N LYS A 309 4.49 2.26 8.18
CA LYS A 309 5.84 1.78 8.42
C LYS A 309 6.23 0.93 7.21
N PRO A 310 7.37 1.21 6.55
CA PRO A 310 7.82 0.45 5.41
C PRO A 310 8.36 -0.89 5.90
N ASN A 311 7.50 -1.88 6.09
CA ASN A 311 7.94 -3.24 6.42
C ASN A 311 7.48 -4.22 5.33
N TYR A 312 8.39 -4.45 4.39
CA TYR A 312 8.61 -5.67 3.59
C TYR A 312 7.41 -6.60 3.39
N THR A 313 6.50 -6.24 2.49
CA THR A 313 5.54 -7.21 1.91
C THR A 313 6.03 -7.65 0.54
N VAL A 314 7.22 -8.25 0.50
CA VAL A 314 7.68 -9.00 -0.67
C VAL A 314 6.92 -10.34 -0.60
N SER A 315 6.18 -10.72 -1.64
CA SER A 315 5.41 -11.99 -1.66
C SER A 315 6.31 -13.19 -1.33
N ILE A 316 5.78 -14.37 -0.96
CA ILE A 316 6.63 -15.55 -0.65
C ILE A 316 7.63 -15.82 -1.79
N ALA A 317 7.17 -15.73 -3.05
CA ALA A 317 8.03 -15.86 -4.22
C ALA A 317 9.16 -14.83 -4.22
N GLN A 318 8.81 -13.58 -3.95
CA GLN A 318 9.73 -12.43 -3.90
C GLN A 318 10.69 -12.48 -2.70
N SER A 319 10.24 -13.01 -1.55
CA SER A 319 11.07 -13.25 -0.38
C SER A 319 12.07 -14.37 -0.63
N ILE A 320 11.65 -15.42 -1.36
CA ILE A 320 12.56 -16.48 -1.83
C ILE A 320 13.59 -15.89 -2.80
N GLN A 321 13.18 -15.07 -3.76
CA GLN A 321 14.09 -14.38 -4.68
C GLN A 321 15.14 -13.55 -3.94
N LEU A 322 14.73 -12.79 -2.92
CA LEU A 322 15.64 -11.98 -2.10
C LEU A 322 16.56 -12.80 -1.20
N ALA A 323 16.16 -14.04 -0.85
CA ALA A 323 17.00 -14.95 -0.07
C ALA A 323 18.12 -15.61 -0.90
N PHE A 324 18.15 -15.40 -2.23
CA PHE A 324 19.22 -15.92 -3.06
C PHE A 324 20.58 -15.30 -2.69
N ASN A 325 21.60 -16.14 -2.51
CA ASN A 325 22.95 -15.76 -2.09
C ASN A 325 23.05 -15.08 -0.71
N ASP A 326 22.08 -15.30 0.17
CA ASP A 326 22.16 -14.84 1.56
C ASP A 326 22.92 -15.83 2.46
N SER A 327 24.06 -15.39 2.98
CA SER A 327 24.90 -16.18 3.88
C SER A 327 24.27 -16.47 5.24
N ALA A 328 23.30 -15.67 5.69
CA ALA A 328 22.69 -15.82 7.01
C ALA A 328 21.64 -16.96 7.04
N THR A 329 20.99 -17.23 5.91
CA THR A 329 19.87 -18.17 5.80
C THR A 329 20.25 -19.48 5.07
N SER A 330 21.36 -19.48 4.33
CA SER A 330 21.82 -20.63 3.55
C SER A 330 22.24 -21.85 4.39
N ASP A 331 22.03 -23.04 3.83
CA ASP A 331 22.44 -24.33 4.41
C ASP A 331 23.39 -25.13 3.48
N VAL A 332 23.75 -24.55 2.34
CA VAL A 332 24.76 -25.04 1.40
C VAL A 332 25.52 -23.87 0.74
N THR A 333 26.81 -24.08 0.49
CA THR A 333 27.66 -23.12 -0.21
C THR A 333 28.36 -23.81 -1.37
N PHE A 334 28.27 -23.22 -2.57
CA PHE A 334 29.00 -23.66 -3.76
C PHE A 334 30.21 -22.75 -3.98
N GLN A 335 31.33 -23.33 -4.40
CA GLN A 335 32.51 -22.58 -4.81
C GLN A 335 32.75 -22.79 -6.30
N VAL A 336 32.71 -21.70 -7.07
CA VAL A 336 32.91 -21.68 -8.53
C VAL A 336 33.92 -20.58 -8.84
N ASP A 337 35.01 -20.90 -9.54
CA ASP A 337 36.10 -19.96 -9.87
C ASP A 337 36.62 -19.17 -8.64
N GLY A 338 36.68 -19.82 -7.48
CA GLY A 338 37.11 -19.20 -6.22
C GLY A 338 36.08 -18.30 -5.54
N LYS A 339 34.92 -18.07 -6.15
CA LYS A 339 33.80 -17.31 -5.57
C LYS A 339 32.80 -18.23 -4.89
N LEU A 340 32.18 -17.76 -3.81
CA LEU A 340 31.21 -18.51 -3.02
C LEU A 340 29.78 -18.07 -3.37
N ILE A 341 28.88 -19.05 -3.52
CA ILE A 341 27.44 -18.85 -3.76
C ILE A 341 26.66 -19.58 -2.67
N HIS A 342 25.85 -18.84 -1.93
CA HIS A 342 25.05 -19.34 -0.81
C HIS A 342 23.65 -19.73 -1.29
N ALA A 343 23.18 -20.92 -0.93
CA ALA A 343 21.88 -21.41 -1.36
C ALA A 343 21.20 -22.29 -0.30
N HIS A 344 19.95 -22.65 -0.58
CA HIS A 344 19.08 -23.46 0.28
C HIS A 344 18.78 -24.82 -0.36
N LYS A 345 19.19 -25.91 0.29
CA LYS A 345 18.97 -27.30 -0.15
C LYS A 345 17.49 -27.59 -0.39
N SER A 346 16.61 -27.05 0.44
CA SER A 346 15.16 -27.21 0.33
C SER A 346 14.63 -26.72 -1.03
N ILE A 347 15.02 -25.52 -1.45
CA ILE A 347 14.61 -24.91 -2.71
C ILE A 347 15.18 -25.71 -3.89
N LEU A 348 16.47 -26.04 -3.83
CA LEU A 348 17.14 -26.83 -4.86
C LEU A 348 16.49 -28.21 -5.07
N ARG A 349 16.14 -28.91 -3.98
CA ARG A 349 15.43 -30.22 -4.05
C ARG A 349 14.00 -30.12 -4.56
N ILE A 350 13.33 -28.98 -4.38
CA ILE A 350 11.98 -28.77 -4.90
C ILE A 350 12.04 -28.56 -6.40
N ARG A 351 13.01 -27.76 -6.85
CA ARG A 351 13.06 -27.19 -8.21
C ARG A 351 13.91 -27.96 -9.19
N CYS A 352 14.79 -28.84 -8.73
CA CYS A 352 15.72 -29.57 -9.58
C CYS A 352 15.86 -31.04 -9.17
N ASP A 353 15.64 -31.95 -10.13
CA ASP A 353 15.69 -33.39 -9.87
C ASP A 353 17.12 -33.91 -9.66
N HIS A 354 18.11 -33.28 -10.30
CA HIS A 354 19.52 -33.55 -10.04
C HIS A 354 19.86 -33.31 -8.56
N PHE A 355 19.50 -32.14 -8.02
CA PHE A 355 19.72 -31.83 -6.59
C PHE A 355 18.84 -32.67 -5.67
N ARG A 356 17.62 -33.05 -6.09
CA ARG A 356 16.77 -33.97 -5.33
C ARG A 356 17.43 -35.33 -5.15
N THR A 357 18.10 -35.84 -6.19
CA THR A 357 18.84 -37.11 -6.17
C THR A 357 20.15 -36.98 -5.41
N MET A 358 20.88 -35.88 -5.65
CA MET A 358 22.11 -35.56 -4.94
C MET A 358 21.85 -35.55 -3.43
N PHE A 359 20.85 -34.80 -2.95
CA PHE A 359 20.61 -34.62 -1.52
C PHE A 359 19.74 -35.71 -0.86
N ASN A 360 19.66 -36.94 -1.40
CA ASN A 360 18.81 -38.00 -0.84
C ASN A 360 19.54 -38.98 0.11
N GLU A 361 18.76 -39.56 1.04
CA GLU A 361 18.95 -40.58 2.11
C GLU A 361 20.32 -41.07 2.66
N ASN A 362 21.48 -40.51 2.31
CA ASN A 362 22.75 -40.87 2.99
C ASN A 362 23.72 -39.70 3.17
N TRP A 363 23.27 -38.46 2.97
CA TRP A 363 24.07 -37.27 3.30
C TRP A 363 24.01 -37.01 4.81
N ASN A 364 24.62 -37.92 5.56
CA ASN A 364 24.65 -37.92 7.02
C ASN A 364 25.16 -36.57 7.56
N GLN A 365 24.50 -36.13 8.63
CA GLN A 365 24.64 -34.86 9.38
C GLN A 365 26.05 -34.55 9.95
N THR A 366 27.10 -35.18 9.42
CA THR A 366 28.49 -35.07 9.89
C THR A 366 29.40 -34.27 8.94
N GLN A 367 28.91 -33.77 7.81
CA GLN A 367 29.64 -32.80 6.95
C GLN A 367 28.88 -31.48 6.79
N SER A 368 28.27 -31.00 7.88
CA SER A 368 27.39 -29.82 7.95
C SER A 368 28.11 -28.46 7.77
N ALA A 369 29.19 -28.41 6.99
CA ALA A 369 29.91 -27.19 6.60
C ALA A 369 30.78 -27.39 5.33
N GLY A 370 30.41 -28.31 4.44
CA GLY A 370 31.20 -28.65 3.25
C GLY A 370 30.87 -27.77 2.05
N VAL A 371 31.76 -26.85 1.71
CA VAL A 371 31.72 -26.08 0.45
C VAL A 371 31.79 -27.05 -0.74
N ILE A 372 30.82 -26.99 -1.66
CA ILE A 372 30.78 -27.83 -2.86
C ILE A 372 31.55 -27.12 -3.98
N ALA A 373 32.72 -27.65 -4.35
CA ALA A 373 33.51 -27.08 -5.44
C ALA A 373 32.98 -27.54 -6.80
N ILE A 374 32.57 -26.59 -7.63
CA ILE A 374 32.20 -26.79 -9.04
C ILE A 374 33.35 -26.30 -9.90
N ARG A 375 33.85 -27.17 -10.80
CA ARG A 375 34.98 -26.87 -11.68
C ARG A 375 34.63 -26.89 -13.16
N ASP A 376 33.48 -27.47 -13.50
CA ASP A 376 33.11 -27.74 -14.89
C ASP A 376 32.40 -26.56 -15.57
N PHE A 377 31.96 -25.57 -14.79
CA PHE A 377 31.20 -24.42 -15.28
C PHE A 377 31.79 -23.13 -14.75
N SER A 378 31.72 -22.07 -15.57
CA SER A 378 32.13 -20.74 -15.16
C SER A 378 31.15 -20.14 -14.14
N TYR A 379 31.66 -19.23 -13.32
CA TYR A 379 30.84 -18.55 -12.32
C TYR A 379 29.56 -17.91 -12.87
N PRO A 380 29.56 -17.14 -13.98
CA PRO A 380 28.32 -16.51 -14.49
C PRO A 380 27.25 -17.51 -14.87
N VAL A 381 27.66 -18.64 -15.46
CA VAL A 381 26.75 -19.70 -15.92
C VAL A 381 26.13 -20.42 -14.74
N TYR A 382 26.95 -20.80 -13.76
CA TYR A 382 26.46 -21.50 -12.57
C TYR A 382 25.63 -20.59 -11.66
N TRP A 383 25.98 -19.31 -11.58
CA TRP A 383 25.19 -18.28 -10.89
C TRP A 383 23.79 -18.17 -11.49
N ALA A 384 23.70 -17.96 -12.81
CA ALA A 384 22.42 -17.81 -13.49
C ALA A 384 21.56 -19.08 -13.39
N PHE A 385 22.18 -20.26 -13.38
CA PHE A 385 21.47 -21.51 -13.11
C PHE A 385 20.82 -21.53 -11.73
N LEU A 386 21.58 -21.20 -10.68
CA LEU A 386 21.04 -21.16 -9.32
C LEU A 386 20.00 -20.04 -9.17
N GLU A 387 20.22 -18.88 -9.75
CA GLU A 387 19.27 -17.76 -9.76
C GLU A 387 17.96 -18.14 -10.46
N PHE A 388 18.01 -18.90 -11.55
CA PHE A 388 16.83 -19.40 -12.24
C PHE A 388 15.96 -20.29 -11.35
N LEU A 389 16.58 -21.13 -10.51
CA LEU A 389 15.83 -21.98 -9.58
C LEU A 389 15.02 -21.16 -8.56
N TYR A 390 15.42 -19.91 -8.29
CA TYR A 390 14.77 -18.99 -7.35
C TYR A 390 13.82 -18.01 -8.04
N THR A 391 14.12 -17.59 -9.26
CA THR A 391 13.47 -16.44 -9.92
C THR A 391 12.65 -16.82 -11.17
N ASP A 392 12.81 -18.03 -11.70
CA ASP A 392 12.30 -18.45 -13.01
C ASP A 392 12.82 -17.63 -14.21
N ASN A 393 13.79 -16.74 -13.97
CA ASN A 393 14.37 -15.85 -14.97
C ASN A 393 15.85 -16.15 -15.16
N VAL A 394 16.33 -15.97 -16.39
CA VAL A 394 17.75 -16.06 -16.74
C VAL A 394 18.17 -14.71 -17.27
N ASN A 395 19.16 -14.08 -16.62
CA ASN A 395 19.75 -12.84 -17.08
C ASN A 395 21.20 -13.08 -17.51
N LEU A 396 21.38 -13.58 -18.74
CA LEU A 396 22.69 -13.83 -19.34
C LEU A 396 22.74 -13.28 -20.76
N SER A 397 23.96 -13.02 -21.22
CA SER A 397 24.20 -12.77 -22.63
C SER A 397 23.89 -14.02 -23.47
N PRO A 398 23.50 -13.86 -24.76
CA PRO A 398 23.23 -15.01 -25.64
C PRO A 398 24.41 -15.97 -25.79
N GLU A 399 25.64 -15.45 -25.72
CA GLU A 399 26.88 -16.22 -25.81
C GLU A 399 27.07 -17.12 -24.58
N GLU A 400 26.77 -16.60 -23.38
CA GLU A 400 26.80 -17.38 -22.13
C GLU A 400 25.60 -18.30 -21.97
N ALA A 401 24.45 -17.96 -22.57
CA ALA A 401 23.25 -18.79 -22.59
C ALA A 401 23.49 -20.16 -23.28
N ILE A 402 24.45 -20.24 -24.20
CA ILE A 402 24.91 -21.50 -24.79
C ILE A 402 25.54 -22.41 -23.72
N SER A 403 26.40 -21.84 -22.87
CA SER A 403 27.03 -22.61 -21.78
C SER A 403 26.03 -23.02 -20.71
N LEU A 404 24.99 -22.20 -20.49
CA LEU A 404 23.86 -22.55 -19.62
C LEU A 404 23.00 -23.66 -20.22
N LEU A 405 22.86 -23.72 -21.54
CA LEU A 405 22.16 -24.81 -22.23
C LEU A 405 22.87 -26.16 -22.04
N ASP A 406 24.20 -26.16 -22.05
CA ASP A 406 25.01 -27.35 -21.74
C ASP A 406 24.72 -27.85 -20.31
N LEU A 407 24.77 -26.92 -19.35
CA LEU A 407 24.44 -27.20 -17.95
C LEU A 407 23.01 -27.74 -17.79
N ALA A 408 22.04 -27.15 -18.49
CA ALA A 408 20.65 -27.60 -18.46
C ALA A 408 20.49 -29.03 -19.00
N ASN A 409 21.25 -29.40 -20.04
CA ASN A 409 21.29 -30.77 -20.56
C ASN A 409 21.96 -31.72 -19.56
N CYS A 410 23.09 -31.33 -18.95
CA CYS A 410 23.78 -32.13 -17.93
C CYS A 410 22.89 -32.45 -16.71
N TYR A 411 22.11 -31.47 -16.26
CA TYR A 411 21.20 -31.65 -15.11
C TYR A 411 19.76 -32.07 -15.50
N CYS A 412 19.51 -32.33 -16.77
CA CYS A 412 18.21 -32.78 -17.29
C CYS A 412 17.05 -31.81 -17.00
N GLU A 413 17.32 -30.50 -16.94
CA GLU A 413 16.34 -29.46 -16.66
C GLU A 413 15.63 -28.99 -17.94
N ALA A 414 14.57 -29.71 -18.33
CA ALA A 414 13.73 -29.36 -19.48
C ALA A 414 13.18 -27.91 -19.50
N PRO A 415 12.69 -27.33 -18.37
CA PRO A 415 12.17 -25.96 -18.40
C PRO A 415 13.27 -24.91 -18.63
N LEU A 416 14.45 -25.10 -18.04
CA LEU A 416 15.59 -24.23 -18.28
C LEU A 416 16.08 -24.31 -19.73
N LYS A 417 16.11 -25.51 -20.29
CA LYS A 417 16.45 -25.75 -21.70
C LYS A 417 15.53 -24.96 -22.63
N ALA A 418 14.21 -25.09 -22.46
CA ALA A 418 13.24 -24.36 -23.26
C ALA A 418 13.36 -22.83 -23.10
N HIS A 419 13.68 -22.36 -21.89
CA HIS A 419 13.90 -20.94 -21.64
C HIS A 419 15.16 -20.41 -22.34
N CYS A 420 16.27 -21.15 -22.30
CA CYS A 420 17.52 -20.80 -22.98
C CYS A 420 17.33 -20.78 -24.51
N GLU A 421 16.68 -21.80 -25.08
CA GLU A 421 16.39 -21.85 -26.51
C GLU A 421 15.56 -20.64 -26.98
N ARG A 422 14.60 -20.18 -26.17
CA ARG A 422 13.80 -18.98 -26.47
C ARG A 422 14.62 -17.69 -26.37
N LEU A 423 15.50 -17.56 -25.37
CA LEU A 423 16.39 -16.40 -25.25
C LEU A 423 17.34 -16.30 -26.45
N ILE A 424 17.89 -17.44 -26.88
CA ILE A 424 18.79 -17.48 -28.04
C ILE A 424 18.01 -17.13 -29.32
N LYS A 425 16.82 -17.71 -29.54
CA LYS A 425 15.97 -17.39 -30.70
C LYS A 425 15.64 -15.89 -30.83
N ASN A 426 15.39 -15.22 -29.71
CA ASN A 426 15.05 -13.79 -29.69
C ASN A 426 16.23 -12.84 -29.91
N SER A 427 17.47 -13.33 -29.83
CA SER A 427 18.69 -12.52 -29.85
C SER A 427 19.60 -12.82 -31.05
N ILE A 428 19.10 -13.56 -32.04
CA ILE A 428 19.84 -13.85 -33.27
C ILE A 428 20.02 -12.57 -34.09
N THR A 429 21.27 -12.27 -34.38
CA THR A 429 21.72 -11.22 -35.30
C THR A 429 22.52 -11.87 -36.43
N ILE A 430 22.82 -11.09 -37.47
CA ILE A 430 23.59 -11.58 -38.62
C ILE A 430 24.99 -12.03 -38.19
N ASP A 431 25.58 -11.33 -37.21
CA ASP A 431 26.96 -11.55 -36.76
C ASP A 431 27.08 -12.78 -35.85
N ASN A 432 26.03 -13.14 -35.09
CA ASN A 432 26.07 -14.28 -34.17
C ASN A 432 25.37 -15.54 -34.72
N ALA A 433 24.65 -15.46 -35.84
CA ALA A 433 23.82 -16.55 -36.36
C ALA A 433 24.57 -17.87 -36.58
N MET A 434 25.80 -17.81 -37.12
CA MET A 434 26.58 -19.02 -37.39
C MET A 434 27.19 -19.63 -36.14
N MET A 435 27.66 -18.80 -35.21
CA MET A 435 28.14 -19.25 -33.91
C MET A 435 27.01 -19.97 -33.14
N LEU A 436 25.80 -19.41 -33.17
CA LEU A 436 24.61 -20.03 -32.55
C LEU A 436 24.18 -21.32 -33.26
N TYR A 437 24.30 -21.40 -34.59
CA TYR A 437 24.05 -22.64 -35.33
C TYR A 437 25.03 -23.75 -34.93
N LEU A 438 26.32 -23.44 -34.82
CA LEU A 438 27.36 -24.37 -34.36
C LEU A 438 27.08 -24.86 -32.93
N ALA A 439 26.73 -23.94 -32.03
CA ALA A 439 26.34 -24.28 -30.68
C ALA A 439 25.13 -25.22 -30.65
N ALA A 440 24.09 -24.94 -31.44
CA ALA A 440 22.90 -25.78 -31.52
C ALA A 440 23.20 -27.21 -31.99
N VAL A 441 24.13 -27.37 -32.95
CA VAL A 441 24.63 -28.68 -33.40
C VAL A 441 25.39 -29.38 -32.27
N LYS A 442 26.31 -28.68 -31.61
CA LYS A 442 27.13 -29.22 -30.51
C LYS A 442 26.26 -29.74 -29.35
N PHE A 443 25.22 -29.00 -28.98
CA PHE A 443 24.34 -29.33 -27.84
C PHE A 443 23.08 -30.11 -28.24
N SER A 444 23.01 -30.62 -29.48
CA SER A 444 21.87 -31.40 -30.00
C SER A 444 20.50 -30.70 -29.82
N ALA A 445 20.47 -29.37 -29.96
CA ALA A 445 19.26 -28.56 -29.87
C ALA A 445 18.61 -28.41 -31.25
N SER A 446 17.82 -29.41 -31.65
CA SER A 446 17.24 -29.51 -33.01
C SER A 446 16.35 -28.33 -33.40
N GLU A 447 15.59 -27.78 -32.46
CA GLU A 447 14.67 -26.67 -32.72
C GLU A 447 15.42 -25.34 -32.92
N LEU A 448 16.47 -25.12 -32.12
CA LEU A 448 17.34 -23.96 -32.26
C LEU A 448 18.17 -24.05 -33.54
N GLN A 449 18.68 -25.25 -33.87
CA GLN A 449 19.45 -25.51 -35.08
C GLN A 449 18.62 -25.16 -36.33
N LYS A 450 17.37 -25.61 -36.38
CA LYS A 450 16.46 -25.31 -37.51
C LYS A 450 16.20 -23.80 -37.64
N PHE A 451 15.98 -23.11 -36.53
CA PHE A 451 15.72 -21.67 -36.53
C PHE A 451 16.94 -20.86 -36.96
N CYS A 452 18.14 -21.19 -36.43
CA CYS A 452 19.39 -20.54 -36.86
C CYS A 452 19.66 -20.77 -38.35
N PHE A 453 19.37 -21.98 -38.85
CA PHE A 453 19.50 -22.30 -40.27
C PHE A 453 18.55 -21.48 -41.15
N GLU A 454 17.26 -21.39 -40.79
CA GLU A 454 16.27 -20.58 -41.54
C GLU A 454 16.67 -19.09 -41.57
N PHE A 455 17.13 -18.55 -40.44
CA PHE A 455 17.62 -17.18 -40.36
C PHE A 455 18.87 -16.95 -41.23
N ALA A 456 19.84 -17.87 -41.16
CA ALA A 456 21.08 -17.79 -41.93
C ALA A 456 20.81 -17.84 -43.45
N ILE A 457 19.86 -18.65 -43.90
CA ILE A 457 19.47 -18.73 -45.33
C ILE A 457 18.82 -17.43 -45.80
N HIS A 458 17.95 -16.82 -45.00
CA HIS A 458 17.29 -15.56 -45.36
C HIS A 458 18.29 -14.40 -45.49
N HIS A 459 19.41 -14.45 -44.76
CA HIS A 459 20.46 -13.42 -44.77
C HIS A 459 21.80 -13.91 -45.32
N LEU A 460 21.79 -14.96 -46.16
CA LEU A 460 22.98 -15.72 -46.57
C LEU A 460 24.14 -14.85 -47.05
N THR A 461 23.87 -13.88 -47.93
CA THR A 461 24.91 -12.99 -48.49
C THR A 461 25.69 -12.24 -47.42
N ARG A 462 25.02 -11.81 -46.34
CA ARG A 462 25.64 -11.07 -45.24
C ARG A 462 26.30 -12.00 -44.24
N VAL A 463 25.68 -13.15 -43.96
CA VAL A 463 26.19 -14.15 -43.00
C VAL A 463 27.48 -14.79 -43.50
N VAL A 464 27.59 -15.10 -44.80
CA VAL A 464 28.82 -15.66 -45.41
C VAL A 464 30.02 -14.69 -45.33
N SER A 465 29.76 -13.39 -45.15
CA SER A 465 30.81 -12.37 -45.00
C SER A 465 31.25 -12.14 -43.55
N THR A 466 30.72 -12.90 -42.59
CA THR A 466 31.06 -12.77 -41.16
C THR A 466 32.23 -13.67 -40.78
N GLU A 467 33.06 -13.23 -39.84
CA GLU A 467 34.21 -14.02 -39.33
C GLU A 467 33.76 -15.39 -38.76
N ALA A 468 32.57 -15.46 -38.15
CA ALA A 468 32.01 -16.69 -37.60
C ALA A 468 31.68 -17.75 -38.67
N PHE A 469 31.54 -17.37 -39.95
CA PHE A 469 31.39 -18.32 -41.06
C PHE A 469 32.74 -18.88 -41.51
N ASP A 470 33.81 -18.09 -41.42
CA ASP A 470 35.16 -18.53 -41.76
C ASP A 470 35.74 -19.52 -40.73
N GLU A 471 35.25 -19.50 -39.50
CA GLU A 471 35.63 -20.42 -38.41
C GLU A 471 34.95 -21.81 -38.49
N LEU A 472 34.08 -22.05 -39.48
CA LEU A 472 33.38 -23.33 -39.64
C LEU A 472 34.33 -24.48 -40.01
N ASP A 473 34.19 -25.62 -39.34
CA ASP A 473 34.88 -26.84 -39.73
C ASP A 473 34.33 -27.41 -41.05
N GLU A 474 35.18 -28.10 -41.81
CA GLU A 474 34.86 -28.54 -43.17
C GLU A 474 33.65 -29.50 -43.22
N ALA A 475 33.42 -30.28 -42.17
CA ALA A 475 32.29 -31.21 -42.10
C ALA A 475 30.96 -30.47 -41.90
N THR A 476 30.91 -29.53 -40.95
CA THR A 476 29.70 -28.75 -40.66
C THR A 476 29.39 -27.78 -41.80
N LEU A 477 30.41 -27.18 -42.43
CA LEU A 477 30.25 -26.34 -43.63
C LEU A 477 29.64 -27.15 -44.79
N ARG A 478 30.16 -28.34 -45.08
CA ARG A 478 29.60 -29.22 -46.13
C ARG A 478 28.16 -29.62 -45.83
N SER A 479 27.84 -29.91 -44.57
CA SER A 479 26.47 -30.23 -44.14
C SER A 479 25.54 -29.03 -44.35
N PHE A 480 25.95 -27.85 -43.91
CA PHE A 480 25.21 -26.61 -44.06
C PHE A 480 24.96 -26.27 -45.53
N LEU A 481 25.98 -26.35 -46.40
CA LEU A 481 25.85 -26.07 -47.83
C LEU A 481 24.93 -27.07 -48.55
N ARG A 482 24.97 -28.36 -48.17
CA ARG A 482 24.03 -29.37 -48.71
C ARG A 482 22.59 -29.05 -48.30
N GLN A 483 22.36 -28.67 -47.05
CA GLN A 483 21.05 -28.25 -46.57
C GLN A 483 20.60 -26.96 -47.25
N ALA A 484 21.49 -25.99 -47.45
CA ALA A 484 21.22 -24.73 -48.15
C ALA A 484 20.84 -24.95 -49.61
N ALA A 485 21.55 -25.85 -50.30
CA ALA A 485 21.24 -26.24 -51.67
C ALA A 485 19.87 -26.93 -51.79
N ALA A 486 19.55 -27.82 -50.85
CA ALA A 486 18.23 -28.44 -50.78
C ALA A 486 17.11 -27.44 -50.48
N ALA A 487 17.40 -26.41 -49.66
CA ALA A 487 16.47 -25.32 -49.34
C ALA A 487 16.30 -24.28 -50.47
N GLY A 488 17.05 -24.42 -51.57
CA GLY A 488 16.93 -23.54 -52.74
C GLY A 488 17.68 -22.22 -52.62
N ALA A 489 18.59 -22.07 -51.66
CA ALA A 489 19.31 -20.83 -51.41
C ALA A 489 20.27 -20.40 -52.55
N PHE A 490 20.57 -21.30 -53.48
CA PHE A 490 21.40 -21.04 -54.68
C PHE A 490 20.58 -20.97 -55.98
N LYS A 491 19.24 -20.90 -55.90
CA LYS A 491 18.42 -20.65 -57.07
C LYS A 491 18.35 -19.14 -57.32
N TYR A 492 19.09 -18.75 -58.38
CA TYR A 492 19.30 -17.42 -58.97
C TYR A 492 20.54 -16.68 -58.48
#